data_AF-A0A521BSF1-F1
#
_entry.id   AF-A0A521BSF1-F1
#
_cell.length_a   1.000
_cell.length_b   1.000
_cell.length_c   1.000
_cell.angle_alpha   90.00
_cell.angle_beta   90.00
_cell.angle_gamma   90.00
#
_symmetry.space_group_name_H-M   'P 1'
#
loop_
_entity.id
_entity.type
_entity.pdbx_description
1 polymer ?
#
loop_
_entity_poly.entity_id
_entity_poly.type
_entity_poly.pdbx_seq_one_letter_code
_entity_poly.pdbx_strand_id
1 'polypeptide(L)'
;MWQIGSPGGEDGPDEEFLRRMGPPDNELPVALPVNALLARTGDAAIAVVGLQVYSAGVSMTLLVRVRDALSPRRGLHELVHGFGGPGLLVGVGLADGRRVASGGVARNDPDLVWQPTGGSGDDRSVEQGWWLSPLPPDGPLTLVVRCPELGIEEVATELDGTAIRAAAAGVVELWPWTPPSPGIPDLPPPDLPPGSWFAGP
;
A
#
# COMPACT_ATOMS: atom_id res chain seq x y z
N MET A 1 -13.62 -9.53 4.50
CA MET A 1 -13.74 -10.97 4.78
C MET A 1 -12.82 -11.69 3.79
N TRP A 2 -11.59 -11.99 4.19
CA TRP A 2 -10.62 -12.63 3.30
C TRP A 2 -10.85 -14.15 3.34
N GLN A 3 -11.27 -14.74 2.22
CA GLN A 3 -11.15 -16.17 2.05
C GLN A 3 -9.74 -16.46 1.51
N ILE A 4 -8.88 -16.93 2.40
CA ILE A 4 -7.63 -17.59 2.03
C ILE A 4 -8.03 -18.95 1.46
N GLY A 5 -7.86 -19.13 0.16
CA GLY A 5 -7.91 -20.46 -0.44
C GLY A 5 -6.72 -21.24 0.09
N SER A 6 -6.96 -22.18 1.00
CA SER A 6 -5.94 -23.08 1.53
C SER A 6 -5.42 -24.02 0.44
N PRO A 7 -4.09 -24.15 0.27
CA PRO A 7 -3.48 -25.37 -0.19
C PRO A 7 -2.61 -25.96 0.94
N GLY A 8 -3.11 -27.02 1.57
CA GLY A 8 -2.34 -28.15 2.13
C GLY A 8 -1.24 -27.89 3.18
N GLY A 9 -1.53 -28.28 4.42
CA GLY A 9 -0.57 -28.51 5.51
C GLY A 9 -1.26 -28.38 6.87
N GLU A 10 -1.07 -29.32 7.80
CA GLU A 10 -1.62 -29.25 9.16
C GLU A 10 -0.95 -28.16 10.04
N ASP A 11 0.05 -27.47 9.49
CA ASP A 11 0.64 -26.26 10.05
C ASP A 11 0.10 -25.05 9.27
N GLY A 12 -0.31 -24.00 9.99
CA GLY A 12 -0.73 -22.74 9.39
C GLY A 12 0.37 -22.10 8.51
N PRO A 13 0.08 -20.97 7.84
CA PRO A 13 1.10 -20.28 7.05
C PRO A 13 2.35 -20.03 7.89
N ASP A 14 3.51 -20.24 7.27
CA ASP A 14 4.82 -20.03 7.88
C ASP A 14 4.98 -18.59 8.38
N GLU A 15 5.73 -18.43 9.47
CA GLU A 15 5.96 -17.14 10.11
C GLU A 15 6.61 -16.12 9.16
N GLU A 16 7.56 -16.57 8.33
CA GLU A 16 8.21 -15.74 7.32
C GLU A 16 7.20 -15.22 6.29
N PHE A 17 6.31 -16.09 5.81
CA PHE A 17 5.19 -15.67 4.97
C PHE A 17 4.32 -14.63 5.66
N LEU A 18 3.90 -14.85 6.91
CA LEU A 18 3.05 -13.90 7.63
C LEU A 18 3.72 -12.53 7.79
N ARG A 19 5.02 -12.49 8.08
CA ARG A 19 5.81 -11.25 8.25
C ARG A 19 5.94 -10.44 6.97
N ARG A 20 5.97 -11.07 5.79
CA ARG A 20 6.04 -10.34 4.50
C ARG A 20 4.69 -9.83 4.00
N MET A 21 3.57 -10.31 4.54
CA MET A 21 2.23 -9.96 4.07
C MET A 21 1.75 -8.56 4.51
N GLY A 22 2.52 -7.78 5.24
CA GLY A 22 2.16 -6.41 5.56
C GLY A 22 3.22 -5.70 6.39
N PRO A 23 3.04 -4.39 6.63
CA PRO A 23 3.88 -3.66 7.57
C PRO A 23 3.85 -4.34 8.95
N PRO A 24 5.01 -4.64 9.56
CA PRO A 24 5.07 -5.15 10.92
C PRO A 24 4.42 -4.17 11.91
N ASP A 25 3.59 -4.69 12.81
CA ASP A 25 2.90 -3.91 13.85
C ASP A 25 3.75 -3.67 15.10
N ASN A 26 4.86 -4.40 15.21
CA ASN A 26 5.80 -4.35 16.32
C ASN A 26 7.03 -3.47 16.05
N GLU A 27 6.99 -2.65 15.00
CA GLU A 27 8.10 -1.79 14.58
C GLU A 27 7.68 -0.33 14.47
N LEU A 28 8.57 0.56 14.88
CA LEU A 28 8.51 1.97 14.50
C LEU A 28 9.32 2.16 13.21
N PRO A 29 8.67 2.49 12.08
CA PRO A 29 9.36 2.63 10.80
C PRO A 29 10.20 3.91 10.71
N VAL A 30 11.12 3.92 9.76
CA VAL A 30 11.86 5.14 9.36
C VAL A 30 11.12 5.83 8.22
N ALA A 31 10.76 7.09 8.43
CA ALA A 31 10.12 7.91 7.40
C ALA A 31 11.18 8.50 6.45
N LEU A 32 10.99 8.31 5.14
CA LEU A 32 11.75 9.00 4.11
C LEU A 32 10.92 10.14 3.51
N PRO A 33 11.47 11.36 3.39
CA PRO A 33 10.72 12.54 2.92
C PRO A 33 10.63 12.58 1.39
N VAL A 34 10.15 11.50 0.78
CA VAL A 34 9.97 11.38 -0.67
C VAL A 34 8.56 11.85 -1.04
N ASN A 35 8.50 12.91 -1.84
CA ASN A 35 7.29 13.41 -2.48
C ASN A 35 7.56 13.54 -3.98
N ALA A 36 7.04 12.63 -4.78
CA ALA A 36 7.29 12.61 -6.23
C ALA A 36 5.97 12.61 -7.01
N LEU A 37 5.88 13.52 -7.98
CA LEU A 37 4.79 13.54 -8.96
C LEU A 37 5.06 12.44 -10.00
N LEU A 38 4.18 11.45 -10.08
CA LEU A 38 4.32 10.32 -11.01
C LEU A 38 3.71 10.66 -12.37
N ALA A 39 2.53 11.27 -12.38
CA ALA A 39 1.84 11.66 -13.60
C ALA A 39 0.92 12.85 -13.37
N ARG A 40 0.72 13.67 -14.41
CA ARG A 40 -0.22 14.80 -14.38
C ARG A 40 -0.80 15.08 -15.76
N THR A 41 -2.11 15.31 -15.79
CA THR A 41 -2.86 15.84 -16.94
C THR A 41 -3.47 17.20 -16.60
N GLY A 42 -4.34 17.74 -17.46
CA GLY A 42 -5.10 18.95 -17.15
C GLY A 42 -6.05 18.78 -15.95
N ASP A 43 -6.54 17.56 -15.73
CA ASP A 43 -7.66 17.29 -14.81
C ASP A 43 -7.34 16.22 -13.76
N ALA A 44 -6.18 15.59 -13.81
CA ALA A 44 -5.77 14.56 -12.85
C ALA A 44 -4.28 14.65 -12.48
N ALA A 45 -3.94 14.19 -11.29
CA ALA A 45 -2.56 14.02 -10.84
C ALA A 45 -2.43 12.75 -9.98
N ILE A 46 -1.30 12.06 -10.14
CA ILE A 46 -0.89 10.93 -9.31
C ILE A 46 0.49 11.24 -8.74
N ALA A 47 0.63 11.14 -7.42
CA ALA A 47 1.89 11.33 -6.71
C ALA A 47 2.12 10.19 -5.71
N VAL A 48 3.38 9.97 -5.35
CA VAL A 48 3.76 9.13 -4.20
C VAL A 48 4.30 10.02 -3.08
N VAL A 49 3.86 9.73 -1.86
CA VAL A 49 4.27 10.42 -0.64
C VAL A 49 4.46 9.43 0.50
N GLY A 50 5.13 9.88 1.57
CA GLY A 50 5.05 9.23 2.88
C GLY A 50 5.66 7.83 2.94
N LEU A 51 6.82 7.61 2.32
CA LEU A 51 7.53 6.33 2.42
C LEU A 51 7.86 6.02 3.89
N GLN A 52 7.40 4.87 4.36
CA GLN A 52 7.70 4.31 5.69
C GLN A 52 8.45 3.00 5.52
N VAL A 53 9.71 2.98 5.93
CA VAL A 53 10.58 1.82 5.80
C VAL A 53 10.54 1.00 7.08
N TYR A 54 10.21 -0.27 6.93
CA TYR A 54 10.20 -1.31 7.95
C TYR A 54 11.34 -2.30 7.66
N SER A 55 11.66 -3.18 8.60
CA SER A 55 12.71 -4.18 8.38
C SER A 55 12.37 -5.14 7.23
N ALA A 56 11.08 -5.49 7.13
CA ALA A 56 10.55 -6.44 6.15
C ALA A 56 10.25 -5.83 4.77
N GLY A 57 10.10 -4.50 4.67
CA GLY A 57 9.62 -3.88 3.45
C GLY A 57 9.35 -2.38 3.57
N VAL A 58 8.70 -1.81 2.57
CA VAL A 58 8.38 -0.37 2.53
C VAL A 58 6.91 -0.15 2.25
N SER A 59 6.29 0.71 3.05
CA SER A 59 4.95 1.24 2.81
C SER A 59 5.06 2.58 2.09
N MET A 60 4.17 2.83 1.14
CA MET A 60 4.09 4.10 0.41
C MET A 60 2.63 4.49 0.17
N THR A 61 2.36 5.79 0.13
CA THR A 61 1.01 6.30 -0.13
C THR A 61 0.96 6.92 -1.52
N LEU A 62 0.04 6.45 -2.35
CA LEU A 62 -0.33 7.12 -3.59
C LEU A 62 -1.42 8.14 -3.32
N LEU A 63 -1.18 9.37 -3.75
CA LEU A 63 -2.19 10.42 -3.83
C LEU A 63 -2.72 10.46 -5.25
N VAL A 64 -4.01 10.23 -5.42
CA VAL A 64 -4.72 10.46 -6.68
C VAL A 64 -5.67 11.63 -6.47
N ARG A 65 -5.57 12.62 -7.35
CA ARG A 65 -6.39 13.84 -7.31
C ARG A 65 -6.99 14.09 -8.67
N VAL A 66 -8.26 14.47 -8.70
CA VAL A 66 -8.93 14.98 -9.91
C VAL A 66 -9.51 16.36 -9.66
N ARG A 67 -9.54 17.18 -10.70
CA ARG A 67 -10.08 18.55 -10.65
C ARG A 67 -11.58 18.53 -10.36
N ASP A 68 -12.30 17.70 -11.10
CA ASP A 68 -13.74 17.54 -11.01
C ASP A 68 -14.08 16.08 -10.72
N ALA A 69 -15.19 15.87 -10.01
CA ALA A 69 -15.66 14.53 -9.73
C ALA A 69 -15.85 13.76 -11.04
N LEU A 70 -15.48 12.48 -11.03
CA LEU A 70 -15.75 11.59 -12.15
C LEU A 70 -17.26 11.35 -12.28
N SER A 71 -17.64 10.46 -13.21
CA SER A 71 -19.06 10.18 -13.43
C SER A 71 -19.73 9.62 -12.15
N PRO A 72 -21.05 9.87 -11.94
CA PRO A 72 -21.79 9.29 -10.81
C PRO A 72 -21.85 7.76 -10.80
N ARG A 73 -21.48 7.11 -11.92
CA ARG A 73 -21.51 5.66 -12.08
C ARG A 73 -20.24 4.99 -11.58
N ARG A 74 -19.14 5.75 -11.47
CA ARG A 74 -17.83 5.30 -11.00
C ARG A 74 -17.05 6.50 -10.51
N GLY A 75 -16.99 6.66 -9.19
CA GLY A 75 -16.22 7.71 -8.55
C GLY A 75 -14.72 7.42 -8.62
N LEU A 76 -13.93 8.37 -8.11
CA LEU A 76 -12.48 8.23 -8.09
C LEU A 76 -12.04 7.04 -7.23
N HIS A 77 -12.71 6.81 -6.10
CA HIS A 77 -12.44 5.68 -5.21
C HIS A 77 -12.57 4.35 -5.96
N GLU A 78 -13.68 4.10 -6.65
CA GLU A 78 -13.89 2.87 -7.44
C GLU A 78 -12.87 2.73 -8.58
N LEU A 79 -12.43 3.86 -9.16
CA LEU A 79 -11.39 3.85 -10.19
C LEU A 79 -10.04 3.39 -9.64
N VAL A 80 -9.62 3.94 -8.50
CA VAL A 80 -8.32 3.61 -7.88
C VAL A 80 -8.29 2.17 -7.39
N HIS A 81 -9.40 1.65 -6.87
CA HIS A 81 -9.50 0.27 -6.40
C HIS A 81 -9.83 -0.76 -7.50
N GLY A 82 -10.07 -0.33 -8.74
CA GLY A 82 -10.42 -1.24 -9.84
C GLY A 82 -11.80 -1.88 -9.70
N PHE A 83 -12.72 -1.25 -8.96
CA PHE A 83 -14.10 -1.72 -8.87
C PHE A 83 -14.85 -1.38 -10.16
N GLY A 84 -15.53 -2.39 -10.74
CA GLY A 84 -16.36 -2.22 -11.93
C GLY A 84 -15.61 -2.16 -13.27
N GLY A 85 -14.31 -2.47 -13.32
CA GLY A 85 -13.53 -2.50 -14.57
C GLY A 85 -12.03 -2.27 -14.36
N PRO A 86 -11.22 -2.14 -15.43
CA PRO A 86 -9.83 -1.72 -15.30
C PRO A 86 -9.74 -0.40 -14.53
N GLY A 87 -8.74 -0.29 -13.67
CA GLY A 87 -8.55 0.87 -12.79
C GLY A 87 -7.13 1.40 -12.88
N LEU A 88 -6.70 2.12 -11.85
CA LEU A 88 -5.31 2.50 -11.71
C LEU A 88 -4.42 1.25 -11.61
N LEU A 89 -3.51 1.09 -12.57
CA LEU A 89 -2.46 0.09 -12.53
C LEU A 89 -1.22 0.69 -11.89
N VAL A 90 -0.61 -0.06 -10.97
CA VAL A 90 0.61 0.33 -10.27
C VAL A 90 1.58 -0.84 -10.27
N GLY A 91 2.80 -0.60 -10.72
CA GLY A 91 3.87 -1.59 -10.75
C GLY A 91 5.16 -1.07 -10.16
N VAL A 92 6.02 -2.02 -9.78
CA VAL A 92 7.35 -1.78 -9.24
C VAL A 92 8.36 -2.62 -10.04
N GLY A 93 9.48 -2.01 -10.40
CA GLY A 93 10.68 -2.67 -10.91
C GLY A 93 11.86 -2.43 -9.98
N LEU A 94 12.67 -3.45 -9.75
CA LEU A 94 13.84 -3.43 -8.88
C LEU A 94 15.14 -3.47 -9.70
N ALA A 95 16.24 -2.98 -9.13
CA ALA A 95 17.55 -2.94 -9.78
C ALA A 95 18.11 -4.31 -10.18
N ASP A 96 17.67 -5.38 -9.50
CA ASP A 96 18.03 -6.78 -9.81
C ASP A 96 17.18 -7.38 -10.95
N GLY A 97 16.29 -6.60 -11.56
CA GLY A 97 15.43 -7.01 -12.67
C GLY A 97 14.09 -7.64 -12.25
N ARG A 98 13.87 -7.88 -10.94
CA ARG A 98 12.57 -8.34 -10.45
C ARG A 98 11.53 -7.26 -10.61
N ARG A 99 10.29 -7.67 -10.86
CA ARG A 99 9.16 -6.74 -11.02
C ARG A 99 7.85 -7.35 -10.58
N VAL A 100 6.92 -6.50 -10.21
CA VAL A 100 5.57 -6.88 -9.81
C VAL A 100 4.61 -5.74 -10.12
N ALA A 101 3.40 -6.03 -10.58
CA ALA A 101 2.37 -5.02 -10.77
C ALA A 101 0.97 -5.52 -10.41
N SER A 102 0.09 -4.56 -10.12
CA SER A 102 -1.33 -4.81 -9.90
C SER A 102 -2.03 -5.29 -11.18
N GLY A 103 -3.20 -5.92 -11.03
CA GLY A 103 -3.99 -6.39 -12.17
C GLY A 103 -3.63 -7.78 -12.71
N GLY A 104 -2.90 -8.60 -11.95
CA GLY A 104 -2.74 -10.04 -12.26
C GLY A 104 -1.89 -10.34 -13.49
N VAL A 105 -0.84 -9.56 -13.72
CA VAL A 105 0.09 -9.76 -14.84
C VAL A 105 0.97 -11.00 -14.65
N ALA A 106 1.10 -11.82 -15.71
CA ALA A 106 1.83 -13.10 -15.69
C ALA A 106 3.36 -13.00 -15.46
N ARG A 107 3.92 -11.78 -15.45
CA ARG A 107 5.36 -11.51 -15.32
C ARG A 107 5.76 -11.06 -13.91
N ASN A 108 4.85 -11.17 -12.95
CA ASN A 108 5.12 -10.88 -11.56
C ASN A 108 6.11 -11.90 -10.99
N ASP A 109 7.13 -11.38 -10.33
CA ASP A 109 8.03 -12.18 -9.53
C ASP A 109 7.28 -12.70 -8.30
N PRO A 110 7.26 -14.03 -8.04
CA PRO A 110 6.49 -14.62 -6.95
C PRO A 110 7.08 -14.33 -5.57
N ASP A 111 8.33 -13.88 -5.48
CA ASP A 111 9.00 -13.56 -4.21
C ASP A 111 8.75 -12.11 -3.79
N LEU A 112 8.08 -11.31 -4.63
CA LEU A 112 7.65 -9.96 -4.31
C LEU A 112 6.19 -9.94 -3.83
N VAL A 113 5.96 -9.37 -2.66
CA VAL A 113 4.66 -8.94 -2.19
C VAL A 113 4.45 -7.50 -2.64
N TRP A 114 3.40 -7.28 -3.42
CA TRP A 114 2.96 -5.96 -3.84
C TRP A 114 1.44 -5.89 -3.80
N GLN A 115 0.91 -5.14 -2.83
CA GLN A 115 -0.53 -5.12 -2.60
C GLN A 115 -0.99 -3.79 -2.01
N PRO A 116 -2.25 -3.40 -2.30
CA PRO A 116 -2.85 -2.26 -1.65
C PRO A 116 -3.04 -2.55 -0.15
N THR A 117 -2.82 -1.54 0.67
CA THR A 117 -3.15 -1.53 2.10
C THR A 117 -4.33 -0.58 2.35
N GLY A 118 -4.47 -0.07 3.59
CA GLY A 118 -5.50 0.91 3.92
C GLY A 118 -5.49 2.11 2.97
N GLY A 119 -6.69 2.58 2.65
CA GLY A 119 -6.90 3.75 1.82
C GLY A 119 -8.09 4.56 2.31
N SER A 120 -8.16 5.80 1.88
CA SER A 120 -9.29 6.69 2.15
C SER A 120 -9.54 7.55 0.91
N GLY A 121 -10.74 8.05 0.75
CA GLY A 121 -11.00 8.99 -0.33
C GLY A 121 -12.44 9.41 -0.47
N ASP A 122 -12.60 10.39 -1.35
CA ASP A 122 -13.86 10.93 -1.84
C ASP A 122 -13.83 11.02 -3.37
N ASP A 123 -14.82 11.70 -3.96
CA ASP A 123 -14.97 11.80 -5.41
C ASP A 123 -13.86 12.58 -6.13
N ARG A 124 -13.02 13.32 -5.39
CA ARG A 124 -11.95 14.17 -5.95
C ARG A 124 -10.56 13.80 -5.44
N SER A 125 -10.46 13.15 -4.29
CA SER A 125 -9.20 12.82 -3.64
C SER A 125 -9.22 11.40 -3.12
N VAL A 126 -8.25 10.59 -3.52
CA VAL A 126 -8.01 9.26 -2.96
C VAL A 126 -6.56 9.17 -2.47
N GLU A 127 -6.38 8.60 -1.29
CA GLU A 127 -5.10 8.21 -0.72
C GLU A 127 -5.09 6.70 -0.58
N GLN A 128 -4.18 6.04 -1.29
CA GLN A 128 -4.08 4.59 -1.32
C GLN A 128 -2.71 4.15 -0.82
N GLY A 129 -2.68 3.43 0.30
CA GLY A 129 -1.46 2.78 0.78
C GLY A 129 -1.08 1.57 -0.08
N TRP A 130 0.22 1.33 -0.22
CA TRP A 130 0.78 0.17 -0.89
C TRP A 130 1.93 -0.40 -0.06
N TRP A 131 2.01 -1.72 0.00
CA TRP A 131 3.08 -2.45 0.65
C TRP A 131 3.93 -3.18 -0.38
N LEU A 132 5.25 -2.96 -0.30
CA LEU A 132 6.26 -3.72 -1.03
C LEU A 132 7.12 -4.50 -0.04
N SER A 133 7.24 -5.80 -0.24
CA SER A 133 8.19 -6.66 0.46
C SER A 133 8.82 -7.68 -0.50
N PRO A 134 10.11 -8.01 -0.36
CA PRO A 134 11.09 -7.41 0.57
C PRO A 134 11.51 -6.00 0.14
N LEU A 135 12.38 -5.37 0.94
CA LEU A 135 13.02 -4.10 0.56
C LEU A 135 13.75 -4.21 -0.79
N PRO A 136 13.76 -3.13 -1.61
CA PRO A 136 14.50 -3.10 -2.87
C PRO A 136 15.98 -3.42 -2.65
N PRO A 137 16.68 -4.08 -3.59
CA PRO A 137 18.15 -4.17 -3.58
C PRO A 137 18.80 -2.78 -3.70
N ASP A 138 20.12 -2.69 -3.50
CA ASP A 138 20.88 -1.48 -3.83
C ASP A 138 20.68 -1.11 -5.30
N GLY A 139 20.40 0.17 -5.57
CA GLY A 139 20.09 0.68 -6.90
C GLY A 139 18.70 1.33 -7.00
N PRO A 140 18.25 1.66 -8.22
CA PRO A 140 16.96 2.31 -8.42
C PRO A 140 15.78 1.38 -8.13
N LEU A 141 14.71 1.96 -7.59
CA LEU A 141 13.36 1.38 -7.61
C LEU A 141 12.55 2.17 -8.62
N THR A 142 11.99 1.50 -9.62
CA THR A 142 11.09 2.13 -10.61
C THR A 142 9.64 1.93 -10.19
N LEU A 143 8.91 3.02 -9.98
CA LEU A 143 7.47 3.01 -9.77
C LEU A 143 6.76 3.34 -11.09
N VAL A 144 5.85 2.48 -11.51
CA VAL A 144 5.13 2.58 -12.78
C VAL A 144 3.64 2.77 -12.51
N VAL A 145 3.02 3.76 -13.15
CA VAL A 145 1.58 3.99 -13.08
C VAL A 145 0.97 4.05 -14.47
N ARG A 146 -0.26 3.57 -14.59
CA ARG A 146 -1.08 3.71 -15.80
C ARG A 146 -2.56 3.83 -15.42
N CYS A 147 -3.26 4.81 -15.97
CA CYS A 147 -4.70 4.97 -15.80
C CYS A 147 -5.32 5.65 -17.04
N PRO A 148 -5.75 4.87 -18.04
CA PRO A 148 -6.30 5.40 -19.28
C PRO A 148 -7.54 6.28 -19.07
N GLU A 149 -8.35 5.98 -18.06
CA GLU A 149 -9.55 6.76 -17.69
C GLU A 149 -9.24 8.18 -17.25
N LEU A 150 -8.02 8.42 -16.74
CA LEU A 150 -7.53 9.76 -16.38
C LEU A 150 -6.65 10.38 -17.49
N GLY A 151 -6.54 9.72 -18.65
CA GLY A 151 -5.64 10.10 -19.74
C GLY A 151 -4.16 9.90 -19.39
N ILE A 152 -3.86 9.03 -18.43
CA ILE A 152 -2.50 8.73 -17.98
C ILE A 152 -2.05 7.42 -18.65
N GLU A 153 -1.19 7.57 -19.65
CA GLU A 153 -0.47 6.44 -20.24
C GLU A 153 0.55 5.85 -19.26
N GLU A 154 1.29 4.81 -19.67
CA GLU A 154 2.31 4.22 -18.80
C GLU A 154 3.42 5.24 -18.52
N VAL A 155 3.62 5.56 -17.24
CA VAL A 155 4.68 6.46 -16.78
C VAL A 155 5.52 5.75 -15.74
N ALA A 156 6.84 5.78 -15.91
CA ALA A 156 7.82 5.25 -14.98
C ALA A 156 8.56 6.40 -14.27
N THR A 157 8.68 6.31 -12.95
CA THR A 157 9.43 7.24 -12.10
C THR A 157 10.44 6.46 -11.27
N GLU A 158 11.69 6.90 -11.26
CA GLU A 158 12.73 6.29 -10.43
C GLU A 158 12.78 6.93 -9.04
N LEU A 159 12.83 6.08 -8.03
CA LEU A 159 13.09 6.41 -6.63
C LEU A 159 14.45 5.81 -6.22
N ASP A 160 15.06 6.37 -5.18
CA ASP A 160 16.33 5.87 -4.65
C ASP A 160 16.10 4.61 -3.79
N GLY A 161 16.18 3.45 -4.43
CA GLY A 161 16.04 2.14 -3.75
C GLY A 161 17.18 1.87 -2.76
N THR A 162 18.37 2.41 -3.01
CA THR A 162 19.50 2.35 -2.07
C THR A 162 19.17 3.08 -0.77
N ALA A 163 18.62 4.30 -0.86
CA ALA A 163 18.20 5.06 0.32
C ALA A 163 17.07 4.36 1.09
N ILE A 164 16.11 3.76 0.37
CA ILE A 164 15.04 2.96 0.97
C ILE A 164 15.61 1.78 1.76
N ARG A 165 16.53 1.01 1.15
CA ARG A 165 17.20 -0.11 1.82
C ARG A 165 18.02 0.34 3.03
N ALA A 166 18.80 1.41 2.89
CA ALA A 166 19.67 1.91 3.96
C ALA A 166 18.88 2.38 5.19
N ALA A 167 17.69 2.94 4.98
CA ALA A 167 16.82 3.41 6.06
C ALA A 167 16.37 2.30 7.02
N ALA A 168 16.36 1.04 6.58
CA ALA A 168 16.00 -0.10 7.43
C ALA A 168 16.91 -0.25 8.66
N ALA A 169 18.15 0.25 8.60
CA ALA A 169 19.08 0.25 9.73
C ALA A 169 18.61 1.13 10.92
N GLY A 170 17.67 2.04 10.69
CA GLY A 170 17.09 2.90 11.73
C GLY A 170 15.75 2.42 12.27
N VAL A 171 15.23 1.28 11.81
CA VAL A 171 13.97 0.71 12.30
C VAL A 171 14.14 0.28 13.74
N VAL A 172 13.15 0.63 14.57
CA VAL A 172 13.16 0.27 16.00
C VAL A 172 12.12 -0.82 16.24
N GLU A 173 12.57 -1.98 16.68
CA GLU A 173 11.70 -3.01 17.23
C GLU A 173 11.14 -2.52 18.57
N LEU A 174 9.82 -2.43 18.65
CA LEU A 174 9.11 -1.98 19.86
C LEU A 174 8.90 -3.12 20.85
N TRP A 175 8.62 -4.33 20.32
CA TRP A 175 8.46 -5.58 21.06
C TRP A 175 8.66 -6.78 20.13
N PRO A 176 8.91 -7.99 20.67
CA PRO A 176 9.01 -9.20 19.86
C PRO A 176 7.76 -9.42 19.01
N TRP A 177 7.95 -9.72 17.73
CA TRP A 177 6.85 -10.03 16.83
C TRP A 177 6.08 -11.27 17.29
N THR A 178 4.76 -11.23 17.15
CA THR A 178 3.88 -12.38 17.38
C THR A 178 2.90 -12.53 16.22
N PRO A 179 2.56 -13.77 15.80
CA PRO A 179 1.58 -14.00 14.75
C PRO A 179 0.24 -13.32 15.08
N PRO A 180 -0.42 -12.71 14.08
CA PRO A 180 -1.73 -12.10 14.30
C PRO A 180 -2.72 -13.15 14.81
N SER A 181 -3.30 -12.88 15.99
CA SER A 181 -4.33 -13.75 16.55
C SER A 181 -5.66 -13.59 15.78
N PRO A 182 -6.40 -14.68 15.55
CA PRO A 182 -7.68 -14.61 14.86
C PRO A 182 -8.72 -13.89 15.72
N GLY A 183 -9.04 -12.65 15.34
CA GLY A 183 -10.23 -11.91 15.75
C GLY A 183 -10.18 -11.30 17.15
N ILE A 184 -10.49 -10.01 17.23
CA ILE A 184 -10.92 -9.39 18.49
C ILE A 184 -12.41 -9.73 18.64
N PRO A 185 -12.86 -10.37 19.74
CA PRO A 185 -14.29 -10.53 19.98
C PRO A 185 -14.96 -9.16 20.03
N ASP A 186 -16.23 -9.07 19.62
CA ASP A 186 -17.00 -7.83 19.72
C ASP A 186 -16.88 -7.26 21.14
N LEU A 187 -16.12 -6.17 21.27
CA LEU A 187 -15.96 -5.50 22.55
C LEU A 187 -17.27 -4.75 22.85
N PRO A 188 -17.79 -4.82 24.08
CA PRO A 188 -18.91 -3.97 24.46
C PRO A 188 -18.53 -2.49 24.27
N PRO A 189 -19.52 -1.61 24.02
CA PRO A 189 -19.28 -0.18 23.96
C PRO A 189 -18.48 0.27 25.20
N PRO A 190 -17.57 1.24 25.05
CA PRO A 190 -16.85 1.77 26.20
C PRO A 190 -17.86 2.28 27.24
N ASP A 191 -17.60 2.01 28.52
CA ASP A 191 -18.37 2.59 29.61
C ASP A 191 -18.02 4.08 29.71
N LEU A 192 -18.95 4.94 29.31
CA LEU A 192 -18.72 6.38 29.22
C LEU A 192 -19.36 7.07 30.43
N PRO A 193 -18.59 7.87 31.20
CA PRO A 193 -19.16 8.63 32.30
C PRO A 193 -20.31 9.53 31.85
N PRO A 194 -21.41 9.63 32.62
CA PRO A 194 -22.48 10.58 32.36
C PRO A 194 -21.94 12.01 32.26
N GLY A 195 -22.24 12.71 31.16
CA GLY A 195 -21.75 14.06 30.90
C GLY A 195 -20.30 14.13 30.41
N SER A 196 -19.65 13.00 30.11
CA SER A 196 -18.37 13.03 29.39
C SER A 196 -18.56 13.58 27.97
N TRP A 197 -17.50 14.14 27.41
CA TRP A 197 -17.46 14.63 26.03
C TRP A 197 -17.89 13.59 24.98
N PHE A 198 -17.76 12.30 25.29
CA PHE A 198 -18.05 11.18 24.39
C PHE A 198 -19.40 10.51 24.69
N ALA A 199 -19.99 10.78 25.86
CA ALA A 199 -21.39 10.47 26.09
C ALA A 199 -22.14 11.53 25.29
N GLY A 200 -22.90 11.13 24.26
CA GLY A 200 -23.64 12.05 23.39
C GLY A 200 -24.50 13.06 24.18
N PRO A 201 -25.06 14.07 23.50
CA PRO A 201 -25.84 15.11 24.15
C PRO A 201 -27.00 14.57 25.00
#